data_AF-A0A8H5DP37-F1
#
_entry.id   AF-A0A8H5DP37-F1
#
_cell.length_a   1.000
_cell.length_b   1.000
_cell.length_c   1.000
_cell.angle_alpha   90.00
_cell.angle_beta   90.00
_cell.angle_gamma   90.00
#
_symmetry.space_group_name_H-M   'P 1'
#
loop_
_entity.id
_entity.type
_entity.pdbx_description
1 polymer ?
#
loop_
_entity_poly.entity_id
_entity_poly.type
_entity_poly.pdbx_seq_one_letter_code
_entity_poly.pdbx_strand_id
1 'polypeptide(L)'
;MHLALLVSLGAAIVANAAKSRNILYFDQWHTADLPTPDLTGAVTHVMISFANSSLFAAEPVGDYKPFKPLQQVRDLFDHRVNVCLSIGGWGDNSGFDEGFKTSLSRKRFAKNIASTIDRLGFDCVDIDWEYPGGNGQDYKQVPNEEERDKSLPHASKGNKEFYRKQEAFHR
;
A
#
# COMPACT_ATOMS: atom_id res chain seq x y z
N MET A 1 1.40 -64.44 19.72
CA MET A 1 0.24 -63.54 19.88
C MET A 1 0.67 -62.42 20.82
N HIS A 2 0.31 -61.16 20.52
CA HIS A 2 0.77 -59.87 21.11
C HIS A 2 2.06 -59.34 20.44
N LEU A 3 2.01 -58.54 19.37
CA LEU A 3 1.31 -57.25 19.12
C LEU A 3 1.79 -56.12 20.06
N ALA A 4 2.79 -55.35 19.62
CA ALA A 4 2.95 -53.94 19.96
C ALA A 4 3.76 -53.26 18.86
N LEU A 5 3.04 -52.92 17.80
CA LEU A 5 3.47 -52.15 16.65
C LEU A 5 3.71 -50.70 17.08
N LEU A 6 4.88 -50.17 16.73
CA LEU A 6 5.23 -48.75 16.54
C LEU A 6 4.07 -47.75 16.64
N VAL A 7 3.98 -47.02 17.76
CA VAL A 7 3.26 -45.73 17.82
C VAL A 7 4.04 -44.77 18.72
N SER A 8 4.88 -43.94 18.12
CA SER A 8 5.12 -42.54 18.55
C SER A 8 6.04 -41.82 17.58
N LEU A 9 5.71 -41.87 16.29
CA LEU A 9 6.06 -40.79 15.37
C LEU A 9 4.76 -40.08 15.02
N GLY A 10 4.16 -39.44 16.03
CA GLY A 10 3.10 -38.46 15.83
C GLY A 10 3.75 -37.25 15.16
N ALA A 11 3.84 -37.30 13.85
CA ALA A 11 4.23 -36.18 13.02
C ALA A 11 3.26 -35.04 13.33
N ALA A 12 3.74 -34.03 14.09
CA ALA A 12 3.12 -32.73 14.11
C ALA A 12 3.32 -32.11 12.72
N ILE A 13 2.48 -32.52 11.77
CA ILE A 13 2.25 -31.76 10.56
C ILE A 13 1.47 -30.55 11.03
N VAL A 14 2.18 -29.53 11.50
CA VAL A 14 1.65 -28.18 11.56
C VAL A 14 1.49 -27.77 10.10
N ALA A 15 0.27 -27.94 9.56
CA ALA A 15 -0.09 -27.31 8.32
C ALA A 15 0.07 -25.80 8.53
N ASN A 16 1.15 -25.23 7.99
CA ASN A 16 1.35 -23.79 7.96
C ASN A 16 0.38 -23.19 6.94
N ALA A 17 -0.91 -23.18 7.28
CA ALA A 17 -1.91 -22.48 6.51
C ALA A 17 -1.55 -20.99 6.60
N ALA A 18 -1.16 -20.40 5.46
CA ALA A 18 -0.91 -18.97 5.40
C ALA A 18 -2.18 -18.24 5.85
N LYS A 19 -2.07 -17.44 6.92
CA LYS A 19 -3.19 -16.63 7.42
C LYS A 19 -3.56 -15.61 6.34
N SER A 20 -4.82 -15.60 5.89
CA SER A 20 -5.30 -14.61 4.92
C SER A 20 -5.15 -13.19 5.46
N ARG A 21 -4.86 -12.24 4.57
CA ARG A 21 -4.94 -10.80 4.85
C ARG A 21 -6.18 -10.26 4.16
N ASN A 22 -7.20 -9.93 4.95
CA ASN A 22 -8.38 -9.23 4.48
C ASN A 22 -8.19 -7.74 4.75
N ILE A 23 -8.18 -6.94 3.68
CA ILE A 23 -7.82 -5.52 3.70
C ILE A 23 -9.09 -4.68 3.50
N LEU A 24 -9.28 -3.69 4.37
CA LEU A 24 -10.33 -2.68 4.25
C LEU A 24 -9.68 -1.33 3.92
N TYR A 25 -10.18 -0.62 2.91
CA TYR A 25 -9.85 0.78 2.69
C TYR A 25 -10.79 1.65 3.52
N PHE A 26 -10.23 2.56 4.30
CA PHE A 26 -10.98 3.52 5.10
C PHE A 26 -10.56 4.94 4.72
N ASP A 27 -11.43 5.59 3.97
CA ASP A 27 -11.17 6.90 3.41
C ASP A 27 -11.70 8.06 4.28
N GLN A 28 -11.15 9.25 4.05
CA GLN A 28 -11.50 10.45 4.81
C GLN A 28 -12.90 11.02 4.51
N TRP A 29 -13.57 10.54 3.46
CA TRP A 29 -14.86 11.06 3.00
C TRP A 29 -16.04 10.27 3.57
N HIS A 30 -15.84 9.00 3.96
CA HIS A 30 -16.87 8.11 4.49
C HIS A 30 -16.60 7.68 5.94
N THR A 31 -16.71 8.63 6.88
CA THR A 31 -16.38 8.42 8.31
C THR A 31 -17.59 8.22 9.22
N ALA A 32 -18.81 8.30 8.68
CA ALA A 32 -20.06 8.05 9.38
C ALA A 32 -20.66 6.69 8.96
N ASP A 33 -21.63 6.20 9.74
CA ASP A 33 -22.40 4.97 9.45
C ASP A 33 -21.50 3.75 9.17
N LEU A 34 -20.43 3.63 9.95
CA LEU A 34 -19.43 2.58 9.76
C LEU A 34 -20.01 1.18 10.04
N PRO A 35 -19.55 0.14 9.33
CA PRO A 35 -19.98 -1.22 9.57
C PRO A 35 -19.75 -1.63 11.03
N THR A 36 -20.70 -2.36 11.60
CA THR A 36 -20.60 -2.89 12.96
C THR A 36 -19.53 -3.97 13.05
N PRO A 37 -18.92 -4.21 14.24
CA PRO A 37 -17.85 -5.19 14.42
C PRO A 37 -18.17 -6.62 13.94
N ASP A 38 -19.44 -7.03 13.97
CA ASP A 38 -19.87 -8.33 13.45
C ASP A 38 -19.68 -8.46 11.92
N LEU A 39 -19.75 -7.36 11.17
CA LEU A 39 -19.48 -7.32 9.73
C LEU A 39 -17.98 -7.20 9.42
N THR A 40 -17.18 -6.72 10.37
CA THR A 40 -15.73 -6.47 10.17
C THR A 40 -14.82 -7.49 10.85
N GLY A 41 -15.37 -8.53 11.50
CA GLY A 41 -14.60 -9.55 12.21
C GLY A 41 -13.54 -10.29 11.38
N ALA A 42 -13.69 -10.31 10.05
CA ALA A 42 -12.70 -10.89 9.15
C ALA A 42 -11.56 -9.93 8.76
N VAL A 43 -11.71 -8.62 8.96
CA VAL A 43 -10.73 -7.60 8.57
C VAL A 43 -9.44 -7.80 9.36
N THR A 44 -8.30 -7.68 8.70
CA THR A 44 -6.97 -7.84 9.34
C THR A 44 -6.10 -6.61 9.19
N HIS A 45 -6.34 -5.81 8.14
CA HIS A 45 -5.60 -4.60 7.84
C HIS A 45 -6.57 -3.51 7.40
N VAL A 46 -6.30 -2.28 7.82
CA VAL A 46 -7.05 -1.09 7.45
C VAL A 46 -6.09 -0.11 6.77
N MET A 47 -6.36 0.22 5.52
CA MET A 47 -5.64 1.25 4.76
C MET A 47 -6.29 2.60 5.05
N ILE A 48 -5.56 3.51 5.70
CA ILE A 48 -6.00 4.89 5.90
C ILE A 48 -5.70 5.65 4.61
N SER A 49 -6.76 5.96 3.87
CA SER A 49 -6.68 6.42 2.49
C SER A 49 -7.16 7.88 2.34
N PHE A 50 -6.40 8.79 1.73
CA PHE A 50 -5.03 8.67 1.24
C PHE A 50 -4.16 9.80 1.79
N ALA A 51 -2.87 9.52 1.96
CA ALA A 51 -1.85 10.55 2.13
C ALA A 51 -1.36 11.01 0.76
N ASN A 52 -1.22 12.33 0.57
CA ASN A 52 -0.71 12.88 -0.67
C ASN A 52 0.77 12.49 -0.87
N SER A 53 1.09 11.93 -2.04
CA SER A 53 2.42 11.44 -2.42
C SER A 53 3.50 12.53 -2.34
N SER A 54 3.15 13.79 -2.60
CA SER A 54 4.11 14.91 -2.63
C SER A 54 4.71 15.21 -1.25
N LEU A 55 4.01 14.85 -0.16
CA LEU A 55 4.54 14.98 1.20
C LEU A 55 5.81 14.14 1.39
N PHE A 56 5.90 13.01 0.70
CA PHE A 56 7.03 12.07 0.84
C PHE A 56 8.14 12.35 -0.17
N ALA A 57 7.85 13.05 -1.27
CA ALA A 57 8.87 13.53 -2.21
C ALA A 57 9.62 14.78 -1.72
N ALA A 58 9.01 15.55 -0.82
CA ALA A 58 9.53 16.82 -0.29
C ALA A 58 10.79 16.69 0.58
N GLU A 59 11.49 17.81 0.73
CA GLU A 59 12.64 17.96 1.62
C GLU A 59 12.57 19.35 2.30
N PRO A 60 12.28 19.44 3.62
CA PRO A 60 12.04 18.34 4.57
C PRO A 60 10.74 17.56 4.28
N VAL A 61 10.59 16.39 4.92
CA VAL A 61 9.37 15.57 4.83
C VAL A 61 8.13 16.39 5.20
N GLY A 62 7.05 16.22 4.44
CA GLY A 62 5.79 16.87 4.71
C GLY A 62 5.14 16.37 6.00
N ASP A 63 4.39 17.25 6.68
CA ASP A 63 3.68 16.92 7.90
C ASP A 63 2.33 16.25 7.58
N TYR A 64 2.37 14.94 7.30
CA TYR A 64 1.15 14.15 7.19
C TYR A 64 0.44 14.02 8.54
N LYS A 65 -0.88 14.24 8.54
CA LYS A 65 -1.78 13.99 9.67
C LYS A 65 -2.92 13.09 9.22
N PRO A 66 -3.13 11.93 9.86
CA PRO A 66 -4.27 11.08 9.52
C PRO A 66 -5.57 11.78 9.90
N PHE A 67 -6.60 11.63 9.08
CA PHE A 67 -7.92 12.23 9.32
C PHE A 67 -8.60 11.69 10.58
N LYS A 68 -8.16 10.53 11.08
CA LYS A 68 -8.58 9.92 12.34
C LYS A 68 -7.35 9.40 13.10
N PRO A 69 -7.26 9.62 14.43
CA PRO A 69 -6.17 9.04 15.22
C PRO A 69 -6.15 7.52 15.10
N LEU A 70 -4.96 6.91 14.96
CA LEU A 70 -4.83 5.48 14.65
C LEU A 70 -5.45 4.60 15.74
N GLN A 71 -5.36 5.01 17.02
CA GLN A 71 -6.00 4.29 18.10
C GLN A 71 -7.53 4.25 17.92
N GLN A 72 -8.15 5.37 17.56
CA GLN A 72 -9.60 5.41 17.31
C GLN A 72 -10.01 4.58 16.09
N VAL A 73 -9.11 4.33 15.15
CA VAL A 73 -9.36 3.39 14.03
C VAL A 73 -9.34 1.96 14.56
N ARG A 74 -8.36 1.61 15.39
CA ARG A 74 -8.26 0.28 16.01
C ARG A 74 -9.47 -0.03 16.89
N ASP A 75 -9.98 0.97 17.60
CA ASP A 75 -11.15 0.84 18.49
C ASP A 75 -12.47 0.58 17.72
N LEU A 76 -12.48 0.66 16.38
CA LEU A 76 -13.63 0.26 15.56
C LEU A 76 -13.76 -1.27 15.40
N PHE A 77 -12.78 -2.04 15.89
CA PHE A 77 -12.71 -3.48 15.73
C PHE A 77 -12.60 -4.17 17.09
N ASP A 78 -13.34 -5.26 17.28
CA ASP A 78 -13.30 -6.07 18.52
C ASP A 78 -12.06 -6.97 18.62
N HIS A 79 -11.16 -6.89 17.64
CA HIS A 79 -9.93 -7.64 17.54
C HIS A 79 -8.78 -6.76 17.01
N ARG A 80 -7.55 -7.25 17.15
CA ARG A 80 -6.38 -6.53 16.64
C ARG A 80 -6.40 -6.50 15.10
N VAL A 81 -6.38 -5.28 14.56
CA VAL A 81 -6.09 -5.00 13.14
C VAL A 81 -4.78 -4.24 13.00
N ASN A 82 -4.12 -4.42 11.86
CA ASN A 82 -3.01 -3.56 11.45
C ASN A 82 -3.58 -2.30 10.77
N VAL A 83 -3.11 -1.12 11.16
CA VAL A 83 -3.51 0.16 10.54
C VAL A 83 -2.34 0.66 9.72
N CYS A 84 -2.59 0.88 8.44
CA CYS A 84 -1.57 1.13 7.44
C CYS A 84 -1.80 2.47 6.73
N LEU A 85 -0.70 3.10 6.34
CA LEU A 85 -0.71 4.35 5.59
C LEU A 85 -0.87 4.04 4.10
N SER A 86 -1.95 4.48 3.46
CA SER A 86 -2.07 4.39 2.00
C SER A 86 -1.74 5.73 1.37
N ILE A 87 -0.81 5.74 0.42
CA ILE A 87 -0.28 6.94 -0.24
C ILE A 87 -0.73 6.93 -1.69
N GLY A 88 -1.27 8.05 -2.16
CA GLY A 88 -1.67 8.22 -3.56
C GLY A 88 -3.18 8.22 -3.78
N GLY A 89 -3.63 7.32 -4.64
CA GLY A 89 -4.98 7.26 -5.18
C GLY A 89 -5.14 8.00 -6.51
N TRP A 90 -6.33 7.89 -7.08
CA TRP A 90 -6.65 8.43 -8.41
C TRP A 90 -6.31 9.92 -8.58
N GLY A 91 -5.40 10.20 -9.51
CA GLY A 91 -4.97 11.57 -9.85
C GLY A 91 -3.78 12.10 -9.05
N ASP A 92 -3.27 11.37 -8.05
CA ASP A 92 -2.08 11.75 -7.30
C ASP A 92 -0.80 11.22 -7.96
N ASN A 93 -0.24 11.98 -8.91
CA ASN A 93 0.96 11.58 -9.66
C ASN A 93 2.23 12.35 -9.27
N SER A 94 2.12 13.63 -8.89
CA SER A 94 3.28 14.53 -8.80
C SER A 94 4.36 14.08 -7.82
N GLY A 95 3.97 13.57 -6.65
CA GLY A 95 4.94 13.08 -5.68
C GLY A 95 5.58 11.75 -6.09
N PHE A 96 4.86 10.89 -6.82
CA PHE A 96 5.44 9.67 -7.36
C PHE A 96 6.43 9.95 -8.49
N ASP A 97 6.09 10.85 -9.41
CA ASP A 97 6.99 11.24 -10.50
C ASP A 97 8.33 11.76 -9.96
N GLU A 98 8.28 12.68 -9.00
CA GLU A 98 9.50 13.20 -8.36
C GLU A 98 10.18 12.16 -7.47
N GLY A 99 9.41 11.42 -6.68
CA GLY A 99 9.88 10.37 -5.79
C GLY A 99 10.60 9.24 -6.52
N PHE A 100 10.20 8.90 -7.74
CA PHE A 100 10.74 7.76 -8.49
C PHE A 100 11.76 8.12 -9.58
N LYS A 101 11.95 9.41 -9.88
CA LYS A 101 12.84 9.97 -10.92
C LYS A 101 14.29 9.49 -10.87
N THR A 102 14.91 9.48 -9.68
CA THR A 102 16.33 9.17 -9.51
C THR A 102 16.56 8.22 -8.34
N SER A 103 17.74 7.60 -8.28
CA SER A 103 18.12 6.77 -7.13
C SER A 103 18.17 7.57 -5.81
N LEU A 104 18.50 8.86 -5.88
CA LEU A 104 18.51 9.74 -4.71
C LEU A 104 17.09 10.09 -4.27
N SER A 105 16.22 10.48 -5.20
CA SER A 105 14.82 10.79 -4.86
C SER A 105 14.06 9.57 -4.36
N ARG A 106 14.30 8.37 -4.90
CA ARG A 106 13.70 7.12 -4.37
C ARG A 106 14.13 6.82 -2.95
N LYS A 107 15.41 7.02 -2.64
CA LYS A 107 15.93 6.85 -1.27
C LYS A 107 15.29 7.85 -0.31
N ARG A 108 15.12 9.10 -0.73
CA ARG A 108 14.44 10.14 0.07
C ARG A 108 12.96 9.77 0.29
N PHE A 109 12.25 9.40 -0.76
CA PHE A 109 10.84 9.02 -0.70
C PHE A 109 10.62 7.86 0.29
N ALA A 110 11.40 6.79 0.15
CA ALA A 110 11.33 5.64 1.07
C ALA A 110 11.70 6.02 2.51
N LYS A 111 12.73 6.85 2.71
CA LYS A 111 13.14 7.34 4.05
C LYS A 111 12.03 8.17 4.71
N ASN A 112 11.40 9.05 3.95
CA ASN A 112 10.33 9.93 4.44
C ASN A 112 9.07 9.13 4.83
N ILE A 113 8.74 8.09 4.05
CA ILE A 113 7.68 7.14 4.40
C ILE A 113 8.01 6.42 5.69
N ALA A 114 9.20 5.79 5.77
CA ALA A 114 9.61 5.05 6.97
C ALA A 114 9.59 5.94 8.23
N SER A 115 10.13 7.15 8.14
CA SER A 115 10.09 8.11 9.24
C SER A 115 8.67 8.50 9.65
N THR A 116 7.72 8.55 8.72
CA THR A 116 6.32 8.87 9.01
C THR A 116 5.61 7.69 9.66
N ILE A 117 5.87 6.46 9.19
CA ILE A 117 5.36 5.22 9.79
C ILE A 117 5.81 5.15 11.26
N ASP A 118 7.11 5.29 11.52
CA ASP A 118 7.69 5.22 12.86
C ASP A 118 7.14 6.32 13.78
N ARG A 119 7.03 7.56 13.27
CA ARG A 119 6.58 8.72 14.04
C ARG A 119 5.10 8.63 14.43
N LEU A 120 4.25 8.09 13.56
CA LEU A 120 2.80 8.07 13.75
C LEU A 120 2.27 6.72 14.25
N GLY A 121 3.09 5.66 14.23
CA GLY A 121 2.72 4.34 14.72
C GLY A 121 1.84 3.54 13.74
N PHE A 122 2.06 3.71 12.43
CA PHE A 122 1.47 2.83 11.42
C PHE A 122 2.16 1.46 11.43
N ASP A 123 1.42 0.40 11.08
CA ASP A 123 1.97 -0.96 11.03
C ASP A 123 2.53 -1.33 9.64
N CYS A 124 2.01 -0.68 8.60
CA CYS A 124 2.44 -0.92 7.23
C CYS A 124 2.15 0.27 6.31
N VAL A 125 2.59 0.15 5.05
CA VAL A 125 2.34 1.14 3.99
C VAL A 125 1.81 0.45 2.74
N ASP A 126 0.91 1.16 2.07
CA ASP A 126 0.34 0.86 0.76
C ASP A 126 0.69 2.02 -0.21
N ILE A 127 1.02 1.67 -1.46
CA ILE A 127 1.42 2.63 -2.50
C ILE A 127 0.45 2.48 -3.66
N ASP A 128 -0.43 3.45 -3.80
CA ASP A 128 -1.49 3.47 -4.79
C ASP A 128 -1.17 4.52 -5.86
N TRP A 129 -0.24 4.19 -6.78
CA TRP A 129 0.12 5.06 -7.91
C TRP A 129 -0.70 4.64 -9.14
N GLU A 130 -1.59 5.53 -9.60
CA GLU A 130 -2.55 5.26 -10.68
C GLU A 130 -2.43 6.24 -11.86
N TYR A 131 -1.58 5.97 -12.85
CA TYR A 131 -0.65 4.85 -12.93
C TYR A 131 0.75 5.32 -13.31
N PRO A 132 1.77 4.51 -13.00
CA PRO A 132 3.12 4.82 -13.43
C PRO A 132 3.17 4.91 -14.97
N GLY A 133 3.49 6.10 -15.49
CA GLY A 133 3.67 6.33 -16.92
C GLY A 133 2.40 6.63 -17.72
N GLY A 134 1.32 7.02 -17.06
CA GLY A 134 0.11 7.56 -17.69
C GLY A 134 -1.12 6.68 -17.54
N ASN A 135 -2.17 6.98 -18.31
CA ASN A 135 -3.48 6.31 -18.23
C ASN A 135 -4.18 6.49 -16.86
N GLY A 136 -3.84 7.55 -16.13
CA GLY A 136 -4.46 7.93 -14.87
C GLY A 136 -5.72 8.77 -15.08
N GLN A 137 -6.01 9.70 -14.17
CA GLN A 137 -7.18 10.60 -14.22
C GLN A 137 -7.40 11.28 -15.58
N ASP A 138 -6.32 11.56 -16.30
CA ASP A 138 -6.28 12.26 -17.58
C ASP A 138 -6.25 11.34 -18.80
N TYR A 139 -6.54 10.03 -18.66
CA TYR A 139 -6.48 9.04 -19.75
C TYR A 139 -7.30 9.38 -21.01
N LYS A 140 -8.29 10.27 -20.90
CA LYS A 140 -9.08 10.78 -22.04
C LYS A 140 -8.47 11.99 -22.73
N GLN A 141 -7.53 12.65 -22.08
CA GLN A 141 -6.93 13.92 -22.49
C GLN A 141 -5.49 13.74 -22.99
N VAL A 142 -4.74 12.82 -22.38
CA VAL A 142 -3.34 12.56 -22.73
C VAL A 142 -3.18 11.13 -23.23
N PRO A 143 -2.83 10.90 -24.50
CA PRO A 143 -2.51 9.58 -25.01
C PRO A 143 -1.29 8.98 -24.28
N ASN A 144 -1.34 7.68 -23.97
CA ASN A 144 -0.31 6.96 -23.19
C ASN A 144 1.13 7.12 -23.74
N GLU A 145 1.28 7.38 -25.04
CA GLU A 145 2.59 7.56 -25.66
C GLU A 145 3.29 8.86 -25.23
N GLU A 146 2.53 9.90 -24.88
CA GLU A 146 3.04 11.21 -24.46
C GLU A 146 3.39 11.25 -22.97
N GLU A 147 2.63 10.55 -22.12
CA GLU A 147 2.91 10.37 -20.68
C GLU A 147 4.18 9.54 -20.44
N ARG A 148 4.39 8.52 -21.28
CA ARG A 148 5.57 7.65 -21.26
C ARG A 148 6.88 8.44 -21.41
N ASP A 149 6.93 9.41 -22.33
CA ASP A 149 8.15 10.17 -22.58
C ASP A 149 8.47 11.19 -21.47
N LYS A 150 7.49 11.56 -20.64
CA LYS A 150 7.69 12.45 -19.48
C LYS A 150 8.13 11.68 -18.23
N SER A 151 7.56 10.51 -18.00
CA SER A 151 7.84 9.64 -16.84
C SER A 151 9.09 8.76 -17.00
N LEU A 152 9.49 8.42 -18.24
CA LEU A 152 10.58 7.49 -18.53
C LEU A 152 11.94 8.06 -19.01
N PRO A 153 12.19 9.37 -19.22
CA PRO A 153 13.44 9.81 -19.83
C PRO A 153 14.66 9.52 -18.94
N HIS A 154 14.44 9.35 -17.63
CA HIS A 154 15.48 9.02 -16.64
C HIS A 154 15.22 7.70 -15.87
N ALA A 155 14.20 6.94 -16.27
CA ALA A 155 13.91 5.64 -15.66
C ALA A 155 15.10 4.70 -15.86
N SER A 156 15.55 4.07 -14.76
CA SER A 156 16.60 3.05 -14.82
C SER A 156 16.18 1.92 -15.76
N LYS A 157 17.15 1.16 -16.31
CA LYS A 157 16.84 0.03 -17.21
C LYS A 157 15.84 -0.97 -16.59
N GLY A 158 15.93 -1.19 -15.27
CA GLY A 158 14.99 -2.04 -14.53
C GLY A 158 13.59 -1.44 -14.39
N ASN A 159 13.50 -0.11 -14.24
CA ASN A 159 12.21 0.58 -14.22
C ASN A 159 11.52 0.45 -15.58
N LYS A 160 12.24 0.71 -16.69
CA LYS A 160 11.69 0.58 -18.06
C LYS A 160 11.12 -0.83 -18.34
N GLU A 161 11.71 -1.87 -17.77
CA GLU A 161 11.22 -3.24 -17.92
C GLU A 161 9.96 -3.53 -17.10
N PHE A 162 9.82 -2.93 -15.91
CA PHE A 162 8.60 -3.00 -15.10
C PHE A 162 7.41 -2.36 -15.83
N TYR A 163 7.58 -1.13 -16.35
CA TYR A 163 6.52 -0.43 -17.11
C TYR A 163 6.08 -1.19 -18.36
N ARG A 164 7.03 -1.77 -19.11
CA ARG A 164 6.73 -2.54 -20.32
C ARG A 164 5.91 -3.81 -20.06
N LYS A 165 6.03 -4.42 -18.86
CA LYS A 165 5.24 -5.61 -18.49
C LYS A 165 3.80 -5.27 -18.11
N GLN A 166 3.54 -4.05 -17.63
CA GLN A 166 2.20 -3.61 -17.24
C GLN A 166 1.29 -3.41 -18.46
N GLU A 167 1.81 -2.89 -19.57
CA GLU A 167 1.05 -2.79 -20.84
C GLU A 167 0.60 -4.16 -21.39
N ALA A 168 1.39 -5.22 -21.17
CA ALA A 168 1.04 -6.56 -21.63
C ALA A 168 -0.13 -7.17 -20.85
N PHE A 169 -0.46 -6.62 -19.68
CA PHE A 169 -1.57 -7.07 -18.84
C PHE A 169 -2.90 -6.39 -19.18
N HIS A 170 -2.88 -5.33 -20.00
CA HIS A 170 -4.05 -4.52 -20.35
C HIS A 170 -4.34 -4.47 -21.86
N ARG A 171 -3.71 -5.35 -22.65
CA ARG A 171 -4.07 -5.64 -24.05
C ARG A 171 -4.73 -7.00 -24.16
#